data_AF-A0A2E9YDX0-F1
#
_entry.id   AF-A0A2E9YDX0-F1
#
_cell.length_a   1.000
_cell.length_b   1.000
_cell.length_c   1.000
_cell.angle_alpha   90.00
_cell.angle_beta   90.00
_cell.angle_gamma   90.00
#
_symmetry.space_group_name_H-M   'P 1'
#
loop_
_entity.id
_entity.type
_entity.pdbx_description
1 polymer ?
#
loop_
_entity_poly.entity_id
_entity_poly.type
_entity_poly.pdbx_seq_one_letter_code
_entity_poly.pdbx_strand_id
1 'polypeptide(L)'
;MQNGHPHLMAMVRGAEGEGKAIVWLKMHGFDYLGYVALGADNDDAAIEKLIKLNQREWAGIALKIRSVKNKIEENNNDMHRISPR
;
A
#
# COMPACT_ATOMS: atom_id res chain seq x y z
N MET A 1 -10.26 15.36 -9.52
CA MET A 1 -10.32 13.89 -9.63
C MET A 1 -10.66 13.54 -11.07
N GLN A 2 -9.66 13.35 -11.94
CA GLN A 2 -9.83 13.06 -13.37
C GLN A 2 -9.97 11.55 -13.66
N ASN A 3 -9.67 10.69 -12.67
CA ASN A 3 -9.64 9.23 -12.84
C ASN A 3 -10.87 8.63 -12.12
N GLY A 4 -11.71 7.89 -12.84
CA GLY A 4 -13.01 7.36 -12.37
C GLY A 4 -12.98 6.35 -11.22
N HIS A 5 -11.83 6.16 -10.55
CA HIS A 5 -11.63 5.20 -9.48
C HIS A 5 -10.94 5.85 -8.26
N PRO A 6 -11.63 6.74 -7.52
CA PRO A 6 -11.05 7.47 -6.39
C PRO A 6 -10.59 6.55 -5.25
N HIS A 7 -11.26 5.41 -5.05
CA HIS A 7 -10.91 4.40 -4.05
C HIS A 7 -9.55 3.75 -4.34
N LEU A 8 -9.24 3.44 -5.61
CA LEU A 8 -7.92 2.90 -5.99
C LEU A 8 -6.84 3.95 -5.77
N MET A 9 -7.10 5.21 -6.13
CA MET A 9 -6.16 6.30 -5.89
C MET A 9 -5.90 6.51 -4.39
N ALA A 10 -6.94 6.44 -3.56
CA ALA A 10 -6.79 6.53 -2.11
C ALA A 10 -5.99 5.36 -1.53
N MET A 11 -6.17 4.14 -2.04
CA MET A 11 -5.38 2.97 -1.64
C MET A 11 -3.90 3.11 -2.01
N VAL A 12 -3.59 3.59 -3.22
CA VAL A 12 -2.20 3.90 -3.63
C VAL A 12 -1.59 4.96 -2.72
N ARG A 13 -2.29 6.09 -2.48
CA ARG A 13 -1.79 7.16 -1.60
C ARG A 13 -1.60 6.68 -0.17
N GLY A 14 -2.49 5.83 0.33
CA GLY A 14 -2.35 5.20 1.64
C GLY A 14 -1.15 4.26 1.71
N ALA A 15 -0.87 3.50 0.65
CA ALA A 15 0.32 2.66 0.55
C ALA A 15 1.63 3.47 0.50
N GLU A 16 1.58 4.74 0.10
CA GLU A 16 2.70 5.70 0.18
C GLU A 16 2.78 6.41 1.56
N GLY A 17 2.01 5.98 2.55
CA GLY A 17 2.04 6.52 3.92
C GLY A 17 1.08 7.69 4.18
N GLU A 18 0.19 8.03 3.24
CA GLU A 18 -0.77 9.12 3.45
C GLU A 18 -1.94 8.69 4.35
N GLY A 19 -1.83 8.92 5.66
CA GLY A 19 -2.87 8.55 6.63
C GLY A 19 -4.27 9.13 6.35
N LYS A 20 -4.36 10.33 5.74
CA LYS A 20 -5.66 10.90 5.31
C LYS A 20 -6.38 10.04 4.28
N ALA A 21 -5.62 9.35 3.41
CA ALA A 21 -6.20 8.46 2.42
C ALA A 21 -6.75 7.18 3.07
N ILE A 22 -6.09 6.66 4.10
CA ILE A 22 -6.59 5.54 4.92
C ILE A 22 -7.91 5.92 5.61
N VAL A 23 -7.96 7.11 6.22
CA VAL A 23 -9.20 7.63 6.83
C VAL A 23 -10.31 7.76 5.78
N TRP A 24 -10.00 8.29 4.60
CA TRP A 24 -10.96 8.42 3.51
C TRP A 24 -11.53 7.06 3.09
N LEU A 25 -10.68 6.04 2.91
CA LEU A 25 -11.11 4.68 2.56
C LEU A 25 -12.09 4.12 3.59
N LYS A 26 -11.74 4.25 4.89
CA LYS A 26 -12.58 3.77 5.99
C LYS A 26 -13.94 4.49 6.04
N MET A 27 -13.96 5.82 5.90
CA MET A 27 -15.20 6.60 5.90
C MET A 27 -16.16 6.23 4.76
N HIS A 28 -15.63 5.72 3.65
CA HIS A 28 -16.43 5.33 2.48
C HIS A 28 -16.66 3.81 2.38
N GLY A 29 -16.36 3.04 3.44
CA GLY A 29 -16.61 1.60 3.49
C GLY A 29 -15.63 0.74 2.71
N PHE A 30 -14.47 1.28 2.31
CA PHE A 30 -13.41 0.55 1.59
C PHE A 30 -12.39 -0.06 2.56
N ASP A 31 -12.85 -0.74 3.60
CA ASP A 31 -11.99 -1.24 4.69
C ASP A 31 -10.89 -2.19 4.22
N TYR A 32 -11.21 -3.10 3.28
CA TYR A 32 -10.21 -4.02 2.73
C TYR A 32 -9.12 -3.28 1.94
N LEU A 33 -9.49 -2.24 1.18
CA LEU A 33 -8.50 -1.39 0.51
C LEU A 33 -7.66 -0.59 1.51
N GLY A 34 -8.25 -0.19 2.64
CA GLY A 34 -7.54 0.42 3.76
C GLY A 34 -6.50 -0.52 4.36
N TYR A 35 -6.86 -1.78 4.62
CA TYR A 35 -5.90 -2.79 5.10
C TYR A 35 -4.86 -3.17 4.05
N VAL A 36 -5.21 -3.18 2.77
CA VAL A 36 -4.24 -3.39 1.68
C VAL A 36 -3.22 -2.26 1.65
N ALA A 37 -3.67 -1.01 1.79
CA ALA A 37 -2.78 0.15 1.81
C ALA A 37 -1.83 0.13 3.02
N LEU A 38 -2.34 -0.12 4.23
CA LEU A 38 -1.52 -0.27 5.43
C LEU A 38 -0.54 -1.45 5.31
N GLY A 39 -1.03 -2.59 4.84
CA GLY A 39 -0.20 -3.78 4.61
C GLY A 39 0.87 -3.52 3.55
N ALA A 40 0.59 -2.74 2.50
CA ALA A 40 1.58 -2.33 1.53
C ALA A 40 2.66 -1.41 2.14
N ASP A 41 2.30 -0.62 3.14
CA ASP A 41 3.18 0.27 3.91
C ASP A 41 3.75 -0.39 5.18
N ASN A 42 4.16 -1.65 5.07
CA ASN A 42 4.86 -2.39 6.13
C ASN A 42 4.06 -2.65 7.44
N ASP A 43 2.73 -2.45 7.48
CA ASP A 43 1.90 -2.84 8.63
C ASP A 43 1.52 -4.33 8.60
N ASP A 44 2.20 -5.15 9.41
CA ASP A 44 1.92 -6.59 9.52
C ASP A 44 0.58 -6.91 10.18
N ALA A 45 0.09 -6.05 11.09
CA ALA A 45 -1.20 -6.26 11.72
C ALA A 45 -2.34 -6.12 10.70
N ALA A 46 -2.19 -5.24 9.70
CA ALA A 46 -3.13 -5.14 8.59
C ALA A 46 -3.17 -6.41 7.73
N ILE A 47 -2.01 -7.04 7.47
CA ILE A 47 -1.92 -8.33 6.76
C ILE A 47 -2.62 -9.43 7.56
N GLU A 48 -2.32 -9.55 8.86
CA GLU A 48 -2.99 -10.51 9.73
C GLU A 48 -4.50 -10.30 9.77
N LYS A 49 -4.95 -9.04 9.77
CA LYS A 49 -6.37 -8.70 9.77
C LYS A 49 -7.06 -9.21 8.50
N LEU A 50 -6.45 -9.01 7.33
CA LEU A 50 -6.96 -9.55 6.07
C LEU A 50 -7.05 -11.08 6.11
N ILE A 51 -6.03 -11.77 6.63
CA ILE A 51 -6.04 -13.23 6.78
C ILE A 51 -7.16 -13.69 7.72
N LYS A 52 -7.32 -13.04 8.88
CA LYS A 52 -8.38 -13.34 9.88
C LYS A 52 -9.78 -13.12 9.32
N LEU A 53 -9.94 -12.20 8.36
CA LEU A 53 -11.19 -11.94 7.65
C LEU A 53 -11.42 -12.85 6.43
N ASN A 54 -10.57 -13.87 6.24
CA ASN A 54 -10.58 -14.78 5.08
C ASN A 54 -10.41 -14.06 3.73
N GLN A 55 -9.66 -12.96 3.72
CA GLN A 55 -9.36 -12.12 2.56
C GLN A 55 -7.90 -12.32 2.10
N ARG A 56 -7.55 -13.57 1.76
CA ARG A 56 -6.14 -13.95 1.48
C ARG A 56 -5.59 -13.33 0.20
N GLU A 57 -6.44 -13.15 -0.80
CA GLU A 57 -6.12 -12.53 -2.08
C GLU A 57 -5.69 -11.07 -1.87
N TRP A 58 -6.43 -10.35 -1.02
CA TRP A 58 -6.09 -8.98 -0.63
C TRP A 58 -4.79 -8.91 0.15
N ALA A 59 -4.54 -9.84 1.07
CA ALA A 59 -3.26 -9.94 1.78
C ALA A 59 -2.10 -10.17 0.80
N GLY A 60 -2.28 -11.06 -0.19
CA GLY A 60 -1.29 -11.31 -1.24
C GLY A 60 -0.99 -10.09 -2.09
N ILE A 61 -2.02 -9.31 -2.46
CA ILE A 61 -1.86 -8.04 -3.18
C ILE A 61 -1.05 -7.04 -2.35
N ALA A 62 -1.40 -6.85 -1.07
CA ALA A 62 -0.69 -5.93 -0.18
C ALA A 62 0.81 -6.28 -0.06
N LEU A 63 1.12 -7.56 0.16
CA LEU A 63 2.51 -8.05 0.22
C LEU A 63 3.26 -7.86 -1.09
N LYS A 64 2.58 -8.03 -2.24
CA LYS A 64 3.21 -7.81 -3.55
C LYS A 64 3.53 -6.33 -3.78
N ILE A 65 2.62 -5.43 -3.40
CA ILE A 65 2.87 -3.97 -3.47
C ILE A 65 4.04 -3.60 -2.55
N ARG A 66 4.02 -4.05 -1.29
CA ARG A 66 5.12 -3.84 -0.32
C ARG A 66 6.47 -4.26 -0.89
N SER A 67 6.55 -5.46 -1.46
CA SER A 67 7.79 -5.98 -2.06
C SER A 67 8.32 -5.09 -3.18
N VAL A 68 7.44 -4.57 -4.04
CA VAL A 68 7.85 -3.68 -5.14
C VAL A 68 8.25 -2.30 -4.60
N LYS A 69 7.46 -1.72 -3.68
CA LYS A 69 7.72 -0.42 -3.05
C LYS A 69 9.07 -0.43 -2.33
N ASN A 70 9.27 -1.37 -1.41
CA ASN A 70 10.51 -1.48 -0.64
C ASN A 70 11.73 -1.66 -1.55
N LYS A 71 11.61 -2.40 -2.67
CA LYS A 71 12.68 -2.53 -3.66
C LYS A 71 12.98 -1.20 -4.36
N ILE A 72 11.96 -0.40 -4.68
CA ILE A 72 12.16 0.92 -5.28
C ILE A 72 12.85 1.85 -4.28
N GLU A 73 12.41 1.86 -3.03
CA GLU A 73 13.00 2.67 -1.95
C GLU A 73 14.45 2.27 -1.66
N GLU A 74 14.74 0.97 -1.62
CA GLU A 74 16.10 0.44 -1.48
C GLU A 74 17.01 0.93 -2.63
N ASN A 75 16.54 0.83 -3.88
CA ASN A 75 17.28 1.34 -5.04
C ASN A 75 17.50 2.87 -5.00
N ASN A 76 16.55 3.62 -4.45
CA ASN A 76 16.64 5.07 -4.33
C ASN A 76 17.59 5.49 -3.20
N ASN A 77 17.66 4.71 -2.13
CA ASN A 77 18.54 4.93 -0.98
C ASN A 77 19.97 4.43 -1.22
N ASP A 78 20.20 3.59 -2.23
CA ASP A 78 21.52 3.15 -2.64
C ASP A 78 22.30 4.26 -3.37
N MET A 79 22.91 5.14 -2.58
CA MET A 79 23.80 6.23 -3.02
C MET A 79 25.09 5.71 -3.71
N HIS A 80 25.38 4.40 -3.69
CA HIS A 80 26.55 3.82 -4.35
C HIS A 80 26.36 3.51 -5.84
N ARG A 81 25.21 3.85 -6.43
CA ARG A 81 25.07 3.98 -7.90
C ARG A 81 25.73 5.26 -8.40
N ILE A 82 27.06 5.27 -8.41
CA ILE A 82 27.84 6.23 -9.20
C ILE A 82 27.48 5.97 -10.67
N SER A 83 26.75 6.87 -11.30
CA SER A 83 26.56 6.88 -12.75
C SER A 83 27.94 6.85 -13.43
N PRO A 84 28.26 5.86 -14.28
CA PRO A 84 29.35 6.01 -15.21
C PRO A 84 29.00 7.19 -16.12
N ARG A 85 29.92 8.16 -16.22
CA ARG A 85 29.82 9.25 -17.19
C ARG A 85 29.84 8.71 -18.62
#